data_AF-A0A2D4GK25-F1
#
_entry.id   AF-A0A2D4GK25-F1
#
_cell.length_a   1.000
_cell.length_b   1.000
_cell.length_c   1.000
_cell.angle_alpha   90.00
_cell.angle_beta   90.00
_cell.angle_gamma   90.00
#
_symmetry.space_group_name_H-M   'P 1'
#
loop_
_entity.id
_entity.type
_entity.pdbx_description
1 polymer ?
#
loop_
_entity_poly.entity_id
_entity_poly.type
_entity_poly.pdbx_seq_one_letter_code
_entity_poly.pdbx_strand_id
1 'polypeptide(L)'
;MTGFTQRATIDPELNEIHVLSGLSKDKEKREENVRNSFWIYDIVRNSWSCVYKNDQAAKENSNKSLQEEEPCPRFAHQLVYDELHKVHYLFGGNPGKPCSPKMRLDDFWSLKLCRPSKEYLLRHCKYLIRKHRFEEKAQTDPLSALKYLQNDLFVTVDHSDPEETKEFQLLASALFKSGSDLSTLGE
;
A
#
# COMPACT_ATOMS: atom_id res chain seq x y z
N MET A 1 -16.96 -28.26 -18.11
CA MET A 1 -15.64 -27.70 -17.74
C MET A 1 -15.84 -26.21 -17.54
N THR A 2 -15.93 -25.73 -16.29
CA THR A 2 -16.10 -24.30 -15.99
C THR A 2 -14.76 -23.60 -16.26
N GLY A 3 -14.69 -22.78 -17.29
CA GLY A 3 -13.48 -22.02 -17.62
C GLY A 3 -13.22 -20.95 -16.58
N PHE A 4 -12.22 -21.17 -15.71
CA PHE A 4 -11.72 -20.17 -14.79
C PHE A 4 -10.84 -19.17 -15.56
N THR A 5 -11.48 -18.31 -16.34
CA THR A 5 -10.77 -17.30 -17.14
C THR A 5 -10.26 -16.22 -16.19
N GLN A 6 -8.94 -16.08 -16.09
CA GLN A 6 -8.33 -14.95 -15.39
C GLN A 6 -8.62 -13.67 -16.18
N ARG A 7 -8.91 -12.58 -15.46
CA ARG A 7 -9.10 -11.26 -16.07
C ARG A 7 -7.77 -10.53 -16.08
N ALA A 8 -7.44 -9.97 -17.24
CA ALA A 8 -6.28 -9.11 -17.43
C ALA A 8 -6.73 -7.78 -18.00
N THR A 9 -6.08 -6.71 -17.57
CA THR A 9 -6.21 -5.36 -18.14
C THR A 9 -4.83 -4.91 -18.63
N ILE A 10 -4.79 -3.85 -19.43
CA ILE A 10 -3.55 -3.30 -19.98
C ILE A 10 -3.48 -1.81 -19.67
N ASP A 11 -2.31 -1.33 -19.27
CA ASP A 11 -1.98 0.09 -19.30
C ASP A 11 -1.05 0.35 -20.50
N PRO A 12 -1.56 0.94 -21.59
CA PRO A 12 -0.77 1.16 -22.80
C PRO A 12 0.31 2.24 -22.62
N GLU A 13 0.13 3.19 -21.70
CA GLU A 13 1.13 4.23 -21.45
C GLU A 13 2.33 3.69 -20.69
N LEU A 14 2.09 2.77 -19.75
CA LEU A 14 3.15 2.11 -19.00
C LEU A 14 3.72 0.87 -19.70
N ASN A 15 3.08 0.40 -20.78
CA ASN A 15 3.39 -0.88 -21.42
C ASN A 15 3.32 -2.06 -20.44
N GLU A 16 2.24 -2.12 -19.66
CA GLU A 16 2.07 -3.11 -18.60
C GLU A 16 0.77 -3.90 -18.78
N ILE A 17 0.84 -5.21 -18.59
CA ILE A 17 -0.35 -6.08 -18.47
C ILE A 17 -0.57 -6.36 -16.99
N HIS A 18 -1.77 -6.08 -16.51
CA HIS A 18 -2.17 -6.30 -15.13
C HIS A 18 -3.07 -7.54 -15.04
N VAL A 19 -2.80 -8.41 -14.07
CA VAL A 19 -3.56 -9.64 -13.87
C VAL A 19 -3.96 -9.77 -12.41
N LEU A 20 -5.26 -9.78 -12.15
CA LEU A 20 -5.81 -10.16 -10.85
C LEU A 20 -6.17 -11.65 -10.89
N SER A 21 -5.38 -12.46 -10.21
CA SER A 21 -5.66 -13.89 -10.05
C SER A 21 -6.41 -14.13 -8.74
N GLY A 22 -7.51 -14.89 -8.83
CA GLY A 22 -8.40 -15.21 -7.70
C GLY A 22 -8.41 -16.69 -7.30
N LEU A 23 -7.83 -17.57 -8.11
CA LEU A 23 -7.80 -19.01 -7.89
C LEU A 23 -6.39 -19.52 -8.16
N SER A 24 -5.70 -19.99 -7.13
CA SER A 24 -4.42 -20.69 -7.27
C SER A 24 -4.67 -22.16 -7.06
N LYS A 25 -4.49 -22.98 -8.11
CA LYS A 25 -4.41 -24.44 -7.94
C LYS A 25 -2.99 -24.76 -7.52
N ASP A 26 -2.78 -24.96 -6.23
CA ASP A 26 -1.50 -25.46 -5.76
C ASP A 26 -1.39 -26.92 -6.19
N LYS A 27 -0.33 -27.29 -6.93
CA LYS A 27 -0.22 -28.65 -7.46
C LYS A 27 0.07 -29.68 -6.36
N GLU A 28 0.62 -29.23 -5.24
CA GLU A 28 1.02 -30.07 -4.11
C GLU A 28 -0.07 -30.25 -3.05
N LYS A 29 -0.96 -29.26 -2.90
CA LYS A 29 -2.09 -29.32 -1.97
C LYS A 29 -3.37 -29.54 -2.77
N ARG A 30 -4.10 -30.63 -2.51
CA ARG A 30 -5.39 -30.96 -3.16
C ARG A 30 -6.50 -29.92 -2.93
N GLU A 31 -6.25 -28.85 -2.17
CA GLU A 31 -7.23 -27.84 -1.81
C GLU A 31 -7.14 -26.62 -2.75
N GLU A 32 -8.24 -26.36 -3.47
CA GLU A 32 -8.41 -25.15 -4.27
C GLU A 32 -8.63 -23.96 -3.33
N ASN A 33 -7.54 -23.29 -2.94
CA ASN A 33 -7.61 -22.09 -2.12
C ASN A 33 -7.81 -20.85 -3.00
N VAL A 34 -8.96 -20.20 -2.84
CA VAL A 34 -9.24 -18.89 -3.44
C VAL A 34 -8.35 -17.86 -2.78
N ARG A 35 -7.48 -17.21 -3.56
CA ARG A 35 -6.54 -16.17 -3.10
C ARG A 35 -6.47 -15.07 -4.13
N ASN A 36 -6.49 -13.82 -3.68
CA ASN A 36 -6.23 -12.69 -4.55
C ASN A 36 -4.71 -12.47 -4.65
N SER A 37 -4.20 -12.35 -5.87
CA SER A 37 -2.86 -11.86 -6.14
C SER A 37 -2.90 -10.95 -7.36
N PHE A 38 -2.18 -9.84 -7.30
CA PHE A 38 -2.11 -8.86 -8.37
C PHE A 38 -0.70 -8.88 -8.96
N TRP A 39 -0.64 -9.18 -10.24
CA TRP A 39 0.59 -9.35 -11.00
C TRP A 39 0.67 -8.31 -12.10
N ILE A 40 1.86 -7.82 -12.34
CA ILE A 40 2.18 -6.87 -13.40
C ILE A 40 3.24 -7.49 -14.28
N TYR A 41 2.98 -7.54 -15.57
CA TYR A 41 3.95 -7.89 -16.59
C TYR A 41 4.38 -6.61 -17.29
N ASP A 42 5.65 -6.26 -17.14
CA ASP A 42 6.29 -5.18 -17.89
C ASP A 42 6.67 -5.73 -19.27
N ILE A 43 6.02 -5.22 -20.32
CA ILE A 43 6.21 -5.68 -21.70
C ILE A 43 7.62 -5.36 -22.19
N VAL A 44 8.15 -4.19 -21.84
CA VAL A 44 9.46 -3.72 -22.31
C VAL A 44 10.58 -4.52 -21.67
N ARG A 45 10.47 -4.78 -20.36
CA ARG A 45 11.45 -5.57 -19.59
C ARG A 45 11.24 -7.07 -19.72
N ASN A 46 10.12 -7.50 -20.29
CA ASN A 46 9.72 -8.90 -20.41
C ASN A 46 9.79 -9.62 -19.05
N SER A 47 9.19 -9.04 -18.02
CA SER A 47 9.31 -9.54 -16.64
C SER A 47 8.01 -9.43 -15.86
N TRP A 48 7.75 -10.44 -15.04
CA TRP A 48 6.63 -10.46 -14.10
C TRP A 48 7.04 -9.94 -12.71
N SER A 49 6.15 -9.17 -12.09
CA SER A 49 6.26 -8.71 -10.70
C SER A 49 4.95 -8.95 -9.97
N CYS A 50 5.00 -9.63 -8.81
CA CYS A 50 3.88 -9.75 -7.90
C CYS A 50 3.84 -8.52 -6.99
N VAL A 51 2.88 -7.63 -7.17
CA VAL A 51 2.78 -6.38 -6.39
C VAL A 51 1.85 -6.51 -5.18
N TYR A 52 0.98 -7.52 -5.17
CA TYR A 52 0.11 -7.82 -4.03
C TYR A 52 -0.23 -9.31 -3.98
N LYS A 53 -0.32 -9.86 -2.77
CA LYS A 53 -0.81 -11.20 -2.50
C LYS A 53 -1.51 -11.24 -1.14
N ASN A 54 -2.73 -11.75 -1.11
CA ASN A 54 -3.46 -11.97 0.13
C ASN A 54 -2.85 -13.17 0.85
N ASP A 55 -2.19 -12.95 2.00
CA ASP A 55 -1.70 -14.04 2.84
C ASP A 55 -2.70 -14.37 3.95
N GLN A 56 -3.32 -15.56 3.86
CA GLN A 56 -4.34 -15.98 4.81
C GLN A 56 -3.79 -16.29 6.21
N ALA A 57 -2.48 -16.54 6.34
CA ALA A 57 -1.86 -16.82 7.64
C ALA A 57 -1.96 -15.63 8.62
N ALA A 58 -2.14 -14.40 8.12
CA ALA A 58 -2.30 -13.21 8.95
C ALA A 58 -3.74 -13.05 9.51
N LYS A 59 -4.73 -13.77 8.98
CA LYS A 59 -6.16 -13.57 9.31
C LYS A 59 -6.64 -14.33 10.55
N GLU A 60 -5.82 -15.20 11.13
CA GLU A 60 -6.15 -15.87 12.40
C GLU A 60 -5.96 -14.96 13.63
N ASN A 61 -5.29 -13.79 13.50
CA ASN A 61 -4.88 -12.98 14.65
C ASN A 61 -5.19 -11.46 14.60
N SER A 62 -6.03 -10.93 13.70
CA SER A 62 -6.22 -9.47 13.62
C SER A 62 -7.67 -8.99 13.52
N ASN A 63 -7.96 -7.94 14.30
CA ASN A 63 -9.20 -7.15 14.38
C ASN A 63 -9.92 -6.97 13.03
N LYS A 64 -11.26 -7.11 13.06
CA LYS A 64 -12.18 -6.98 11.91
C LYS A 64 -12.05 -5.68 11.10
N SER A 65 -11.45 -4.61 11.66
CA SER A 65 -11.35 -3.30 11.02
C SER A 65 -10.46 -3.27 9.77
N LEU A 66 -9.43 -4.11 9.67
CA LEU A 66 -8.55 -4.17 8.49
C LEU A 66 -9.17 -4.94 7.31
N GLN A 67 -10.30 -5.62 7.54
CA GLN A 67 -10.96 -6.42 6.52
C GLN A 67 -11.78 -5.57 5.53
N GLU A 68 -11.98 -4.28 5.82
CA GLU A 68 -12.73 -3.33 4.99
C GLU A 68 -11.88 -2.65 3.92
N GLU A 69 -10.54 -2.73 3.99
CA GLU A 69 -9.65 -2.05 3.04
C GLU A 69 -9.36 -2.86 1.76
N GLU A 70 -9.73 -4.15 1.71
CA GLU A 70 -9.47 -5.02 0.57
C GLU A 70 -10.65 -5.97 0.25
N PRO A 71 -10.89 -6.30 -1.03
CA PRO A 71 -11.87 -7.31 -1.39
C PRO A 71 -11.42 -8.69 -0.90
N CYS A 72 -12.36 -9.45 -0.32
CA CYS A 72 -12.11 -10.86 0.00
C CYS A 72 -11.68 -11.67 -1.25
N PRO A 73 -10.92 -12.76 -1.07
CA PRO A 73 -10.53 -13.65 -2.16
C PRO A 73 -11.71 -14.11 -3.01
N ARG A 74 -11.61 -13.98 -4.33
CA ARG A 74 -12.73 -14.28 -5.25
C ARG A 74 -12.31 -14.62 -6.68
N PHE A 75 -13.07 -15.49 -7.34
CA PHE A 75 -12.93 -15.78 -8.78
C PHE A 75 -14.20 -15.39 -9.55
N ALA A 76 -14.16 -15.46 -10.89
CA ALA A 76 -15.29 -15.10 -11.76
C ALA A 76 -15.87 -13.69 -11.48
N HIS A 77 -15.01 -12.77 -11.04
CA HIS A 77 -15.33 -11.36 -10.89
C HIS A 77 -15.23 -10.66 -12.25
N GLN A 78 -15.79 -9.45 -12.35
CA GLN A 78 -15.47 -8.53 -13.44
C GLN A 78 -14.38 -7.57 -12.98
N LEU A 79 -13.46 -7.25 -13.90
CA LEU A 79 -12.38 -6.30 -13.68
C LEU A 79 -12.27 -5.43 -14.93
N VAL A 80 -12.31 -4.12 -14.75
CA VAL A 80 -12.11 -3.13 -15.81
C VAL A 80 -11.05 -2.12 -15.37
N TYR A 81 -10.36 -1.52 -16.33
CA TYR A 81 -9.36 -0.50 -16.08
C TYR A 81 -9.78 0.82 -16.72
N ASP A 82 -9.72 1.88 -15.92
CA ASP A 82 -9.88 3.26 -16.35
C ASP A 82 -8.49 3.83 -16.64
N GLU A 83 -8.16 3.95 -17.92
CA GLU A 83 -6.86 4.44 -18.38
C GLU A 83 -6.63 5.91 -18.06
N LEU A 84 -7.69 6.72 -17.99
CA LEU A 84 -7.59 8.16 -17.73
C LEU A 84 -7.24 8.43 -16.27
N HIS A 85 -7.91 7.74 -15.36
CA HIS A 85 -7.71 7.93 -13.91
C HIS A 85 -6.72 6.94 -13.30
N LYS A 86 -6.28 5.94 -14.08
CA LYS A 86 -5.36 4.86 -13.66
C LYS A 86 -5.93 4.04 -12.49
N VAL A 87 -7.21 3.70 -12.59
CA VAL A 87 -7.97 2.98 -11.54
C VAL A 87 -8.54 1.68 -12.09
N HIS A 88 -8.40 0.59 -11.34
CA HIS A 88 -9.10 -0.66 -11.63
C HIS A 88 -10.41 -0.68 -10.84
N TYR A 89 -11.48 -1.14 -11.49
CA TYR A 89 -12.77 -1.38 -10.83
C TYR A 89 -13.09 -2.86 -10.87
N LEU A 90 -13.42 -3.41 -9.70
CA LEU A 90 -13.81 -4.80 -9.52
C LEU A 90 -15.27 -4.87 -9.06
N PHE A 91 -16.04 -5.76 -9.68
CA PHE A 91 -17.44 -5.99 -9.29
C PHE A 91 -17.71 -7.48 -9.07
N GLY A 92 -18.34 -7.77 -7.93
CA GLY A 92 -18.89 -9.07 -7.57
C GLY A 92 -17.89 -10.22 -7.60
N GLY A 93 -18.36 -11.40 -7.98
CA GLY A 93 -17.57 -12.64 -8.09
C GLY A 93 -17.98 -13.73 -7.09
N ASN A 94 -17.17 -14.79 -7.02
CA ASN A 94 -17.42 -15.97 -6.20
C ASN A 94 -16.35 -16.10 -5.11
N PRO A 95 -16.72 -16.15 -3.82
CA PRO A 95 -15.75 -16.28 -2.75
C PRO A 95 -15.25 -17.73 -2.55
N GLY A 96 -15.78 -18.70 -3.31
CA GLY A 96 -15.39 -20.12 -3.24
C GLY A 96 -15.62 -20.79 -1.88
N LYS A 97 -16.61 -20.32 -1.11
CA LYS A 97 -16.98 -20.91 0.18
C LYS A 97 -17.61 -22.30 -0.03
N PRO A 98 -17.04 -23.40 0.52
CA PRO A 98 -17.58 -24.75 0.35
C PRO A 98 -19.02 -24.90 0.86
N CYS A 99 -19.34 -24.23 1.97
CA CYS A 99 -20.69 -24.24 2.57
C CYS A 99 -21.74 -23.48 1.74
N SER A 100 -21.33 -22.66 0.77
CA SER A 100 -22.22 -21.86 -0.06
C SER A 100 -21.71 -21.75 -1.51
N PRO A 101 -21.66 -22.88 -2.26
CA PRO A 101 -21.01 -22.94 -3.57
C PRO A 101 -21.69 -22.07 -4.65
N LYS A 102 -22.97 -21.71 -4.43
CA LYS A 102 -23.74 -20.82 -5.31
C LYS A 102 -23.66 -19.35 -4.92
N MET A 103 -22.93 -19.00 -3.86
CA MET A 103 -22.78 -17.62 -3.40
C MET A 103 -22.20 -16.74 -4.51
N ARG A 104 -22.80 -15.57 -4.69
CA ARG A 104 -22.37 -14.51 -5.60
C ARG A 104 -22.24 -13.22 -4.81
N LEU A 105 -21.14 -12.52 -5.01
CA LEU A 105 -20.91 -11.20 -4.46
C LEU A 105 -21.46 -10.15 -5.43
N ASP A 106 -21.89 -9.02 -4.88
CA ASP A 106 -22.49 -7.86 -5.56
C ASP A 106 -21.85 -6.54 -5.10
N ASP A 107 -20.72 -6.63 -4.39
CA ASP A 107 -19.92 -5.50 -3.93
C ASP A 107 -19.06 -4.92 -5.06
N PHE A 108 -18.68 -3.65 -4.88
CA PHE A 108 -17.90 -2.88 -5.84
C PHE A 108 -16.64 -2.31 -5.18
N TRP A 109 -15.50 -2.47 -5.86
CA TRP A 109 -14.19 -2.10 -5.34
C TRP A 109 -13.42 -1.28 -6.37
N SER A 110 -12.59 -0.36 -5.89
CA SER A 110 -11.62 0.38 -6.70
C SER A 110 -10.21 0.13 -6.19
N LEU A 111 -9.26 -0.09 -7.11
CA LEU A 111 -7.84 -0.21 -6.82
C LEU A 111 -7.07 0.83 -7.62
N LYS A 112 -6.38 1.73 -6.92
CA LYS A 112 -5.42 2.66 -7.52
C LYS A 112 -4.01 2.24 -7.11
N LEU A 113 -3.14 2.00 -8.10
CA LEU A 113 -1.74 1.68 -7.83
C LEU A 113 -0.96 2.97 -7.65
N CYS A 114 -0.47 3.22 -6.44
CA CYS A 114 0.41 4.35 -6.16
C CYS A 114 1.81 4.05 -6.69
N ARG A 115 2.31 4.92 -7.59
CA ARG A 115 3.67 4.85 -8.14
C ARG A 115 4.41 6.14 -7.84
N PRO A 116 5.09 6.23 -6.68
CA PRO A 116 5.83 7.42 -6.33
C PRO A 116 6.96 7.66 -7.35
N SER A 117 7.18 8.92 -7.71
CA SER A 117 8.29 9.28 -8.60
C SER A 117 9.64 9.06 -7.90
N LYS A 118 10.72 8.92 -8.69
CA LYS A 118 12.07 8.80 -8.13
C LYS A 118 12.45 10.04 -7.32
N GLU A 119 12.02 11.20 -7.77
CA GLU A 119 12.24 12.49 -7.15
C GLU A 119 11.52 12.57 -5.81
N TYR A 120 10.26 12.12 -5.75
CA TYR A 120 9.52 11.99 -4.50
C TYR A 120 10.21 11.04 -3.54
N LEU A 121 10.58 9.84 -3.97
CA LEU A 121 11.25 8.85 -3.13
C LEU A 121 12.57 9.40 -2.56
N LEU A 122 13.39 10.02 -3.40
CA LEU A 122 14.65 10.60 -2.96
C LEU A 122 14.43 11.73 -1.95
N ARG A 123 13.46 12.61 -2.20
CA ARG A 123 13.08 13.68 -1.27
C ARG A 123 12.61 13.10 0.06
N HIS A 124 11.71 12.12 0.02
CA HIS A 124 11.16 11.47 1.20
C HIS A 124 12.24 10.73 2.01
N CYS A 125 13.14 9.98 1.37
CA CYS A 125 14.28 9.36 2.05
C CYS A 125 15.17 10.40 2.75
N LYS A 126 15.47 11.52 2.08
CA LYS A 126 16.23 12.63 2.71
C LYS A 126 15.46 13.19 3.90
N TYR A 127 14.17 13.43 3.75
CA TYR A 127 13.31 13.90 4.84
C TYR A 127 13.41 12.99 6.06
N LEU A 128 13.27 11.67 5.90
CA LEU A 128 13.34 10.71 7.00
C LEU A 128 14.69 10.78 7.75
N ILE A 129 15.79 10.79 7.01
CA ILE A 129 17.14 10.90 7.60
C ILE A 129 17.31 12.23 8.33
N ARG A 130 16.85 13.34 7.72
CA ARG A 130 16.97 14.67 8.31
C ARG A 130 16.07 14.83 9.54
N LYS A 131 14.86 14.28 9.52
CA LYS A 131 13.94 14.24 10.65
C LYS A 131 14.56 13.54 11.84
N HIS A 132 15.13 12.36 11.63
CA HIS A 132 15.80 11.65 12.72
C HIS A 132 16.97 12.45 13.30
N ARG A 133 17.83 13.02 12.45
CA ARG A 133 18.93 13.89 12.88
C ARG A 133 18.46 15.14 13.63
N PHE A 134 17.32 15.71 13.23
CA PHE A 134 16.70 16.83 13.95
C PHE A 134 16.27 16.41 15.35
N GLU A 135 15.64 15.25 15.50
CA GLU A 135 15.19 14.73 16.80
C GLU A 135 16.38 14.51 17.76
N GLU A 136 17.49 13.96 17.28
CA GLU A 136 18.74 13.81 18.05
C GLU A 136 19.32 15.17 18.48
N LYS A 137 19.31 16.14 17.57
CA LYS A 137 19.78 17.51 17.84
C LYS A 137 18.88 18.22 18.84
N ALA A 138 17.57 18.04 18.76
CA ALA A 138 16.61 18.69 19.64
C ALA A 138 16.84 18.33 21.11
N GLN A 139 17.34 17.11 21.39
CA GLN A 139 17.66 16.66 22.75
C GLN A 139 18.98 17.25 23.29
N THR A 140 19.95 17.51 22.41
CA THR A 140 21.32 17.87 22.81
C THR A 140 21.63 19.36 22.68
N ASP A 141 21.15 19.99 21.61
CA ASP A 141 21.35 21.40 21.28
C ASP A 141 20.10 21.96 20.56
N PRO A 142 19.09 22.42 21.32
CA PRO A 142 17.83 22.92 20.77
C PRO A 142 18.00 24.11 19.81
N LEU A 143 19.02 24.96 20.01
CA LEU A 143 19.25 26.12 19.15
C LEU A 143 19.78 25.70 17.78
N SER A 144 20.72 24.76 17.74
CA SER A 144 21.21 24.15 16.49
C SER A 144 20.11 23.33 15.81
N ALA A 145 19.29 22.61 16.58
CA ALA A 145 18.15 21.87 16.07
C ALA A 145 17.12 22.78 15.39
N LEU A 146 16.79 23.93 15.99
CA LEU A 146 15.86 24.90 15.39
C LEU A 146 16.40 25.44 14.06
N LYS A 147 17.69 25.79 13.99
CA LYS A 147 18.32 26.24 12.73
C LYS A 147 18.28 25.14 11.66
N TYR A 148 18.53 23.89 12.07
CA TYR A 148 18.49 22.74 11.17
C TYR A 148 17.07 22.45 10.67
N LEU A 149 16.06 22.58 11.53
CA LEU A 149 14.64 22.45 11.17
C LEU A 149 14.24 23.48 10.11
N GLN A 150 14.62 24.74 10.33
CA GLN A 150 14.26 25.88 9.46
C GLN A 150 14.93 25.84 8.09
N ASN A 151 16.13 25.26 7.98
CA ASN A 151 16.92 25.32 6.74
C ASN A 151 17.01 23.94 6.08
N ASP A 152 17.62 22.97 6.75
CA ASP A 152 17.92 21.66 6.17
C ASP A 152 16.68 20.77 6.07
N LEU A 153 15.84 20.73 7.09
CA LEU A 153 14.67 19.87 7.07
C LEU A 153 13.55 20.47 6.21
N PHE A 154 13.36 21.79 6.30
CA PHE A 154 12.37 22.54 5.51
C PHE A 154 12.43 22.24 4.01
N VAL A 155 13.62 22.20 3.40
CA VAL A 155 13.78 21.96 1.95
C VAL A 155 13.43 20.53 1.50
N THR A 156 13.22 19.61 2.43
CA THR A 156 12.85 18.21 2.11
C THR A 156 11.34 17.95 2.21
N VAL A 157 10.58 18.92 2.70
CA VAL A 157 9.13 18.83 2.88
C VAL A 157 8.44 19.44 1.67
N ASP A 158 7.38 18.79 1.21
CA ASP A 158 6.48 19.39 0.22
C ASP A 158 5.45 20.27 0.92
N HIS A 159 5.69 21.58 0.93
CA HIS A 159 4.81 22.55 1.57
C HIS A 159 3.52 22.83 0.79
N SER A 160 3.34 22.20 -0.37
CA SER A 160 2.06 22.20 -1.09
C SER A 160 1.11 21.10 -0.60
N ASP A 161 1.64 20.08 0.10
CA ASP A 161 0.86 19.04 0.76
C ASP A 161 0.50 19.48 2.20
N PRO A 162 -0.80 19.66 2.51
CA PRO A 162 -1.25 20.07 3.84
C PRO A 162 -0.87 19.09 4.95
N GLU A 163 -0.84 17.79 4.67
CA GLU A 163 -0.50 16.78 5.67
C GLU A 163 1.00 16.76 5.95
N GLU A 164 1.85 16.77 4.92
CA GLU A 164 3.31 16.90 5.11
C GLU A 164 3.66 18.20 5.86
N THR A 165 2.99 19.31 5.53
CA THR A 165 3.20 20.61 6.18
C THR A 165 2.82 20.56 7.66
N LYS A 166 1.69 19.94 7.98
CA LYS A 166 1.22 19.78 9.35
C LYS A 166 2.18 18.90 10.15
N GLU A 167 2.62 17.78 9.59
CA GLU A 167 3.63 16.92 10.23
C GLU A 167 4.93 17.69 10.50
N PHE A 168 5.41 18.47 9.53
CA PHE A 168 6.59 19.30 9.68
C PHE A 168 6.45 20.33 10.81
N GLN A 169 5.31 21.03 10.89
CA GLN A 169 5.03 22.00 11.95
C GLN A 169 5.03 21.34 13.33
N LEU A 170 4.49 20.12 13.44
CA LEU A 170 4.47 19.36 14.69
C LEU A 170 5.89 18.98 15.17
N LEU A 171 6.88 18.86 14.27
CA LEU A 171 8.27 18.58 14.66
C LEU A 171 8.84 19.66 15.59
N ALA A 172 8.41 20.92 15.46
CA ALA A 172 8.87 22.00 16.32
C ALA A 172 8.58 21.73 17.81
N SER A 173 7.55 20.95 18.13
CA SER A 173 7.23 20.55 19.51
C SER A 173 8.36 19.75 20.18
N ALA A 174 9.17 19.02 19.40
CA ALA A 174 10.30 18.23 19.92
C ALA A 174 11.38 19.10 20.59
N LEU A 175 11.47 20.38 20.25
CA LEU A 175 12.40 21.33 20.87
C LEU A 175 12.08 21.62 22.34
N PHE A 176 10.85 21.33 22.77
CA PHE A 176 10.36 21.65 24.11
C PHE A 176 10.13 20.41 24.98
N LYS A 177 10.40 19.21 24.46
CA LYS A 177 10.29 17.98 25.25
C LYS A 177 11.44 17.91 26.24
N SER A 178 11.15 17.93 27.54
CA SER A 178 12.16 17.70 28.58
C SER A 178 12.48 16.20 28.69
N GLY A 179 13.73 15.87 29.06
CA GLY A 179 14.19 14.47 29.19
C GLY A 179 13.41 13.61 30.20
N SER A 180 12.44 14.18 30.93
CA SER A 180 11.51 13.50 31.84
C SER A 180 10.39 12.71 31.14
N ASP A 181 10.07 13.02 29.89
CA ASP A 181 8.93 12.42 29.18
C ASP A 181 9.27 11.11 28.46
N LEU A 182 10.52 10.67 28.53
CA LEU A 182 11.01 9.45 27.85
C LEU A 182 11.01 8.20 28.75
N SER A 183 10.73 8.33 30.04
CA SER A 183 10.76 7.21 31.00
C SER A 183 9.43 6.49 31.21
N THR A 184 8.34 6.89 30.54
CA THR A 184 6.99 6.31 30.76
C THR A 184 6.49 5.40 29.63
N LEU A 185 7.36 4.96 28.71
CA LEU A 185 7.02 4.03 27.63
C LEU A 185 7.80 2.71 27.68
N GLY A 186 8.30 2.35 28.86
CA GLY A 186 9.06 1.12 29.09
C GLY A 186 8.72 0.45 30.42
N GLU A 187 7.45 0.16 30.66
CA GLU A 187 6.98 -0.97 31.50
C GLU A 187 5.71 -1.57 30.89
#